data_AF-K0JPB1-F1
#
_entry.id   AF-K0JPB1-F1
#
_cell.length_a   1.000
_cell.length_b   1.000
_cell.length_c   1.000
_cell.angle_alpha   90.00
_cell.angle_beta   90.00
_cell.angle_gamma   90.00
#
_symmetry.space_group_name_H-M   'P 1'
#
loop_
_entity.id
_entity.type
_entity.pdbx_description
1 polymer ?
#
loop_
_entity_poly.entity_id
_entity_poly.type
_entity_poly.pdbx_seq_one_letter_code
_entity_poly.pdbx_strand_id
1 'polypeptide(L)' 'MWRTSSYSGENGSCVSVRFPTTGPVAVRDSKQAEGPRLAFTESAWAAFLHHQR' A
#
# COMPACT_ATOMS: atom_id res chain seq x y z
N MET A 1 -10.24 -5.06 1.31
CA MET A 1 -10.30 -3.95 2.30
C MET A 1 -8.95 -3.22 2.35
N TRP A 2 -8.91 -1.96 2.80
CA TRP A 2 -7.65 -1.24 3.02
C TRP A 2 -7.09 -1.53 4.41
N ARG A 3 -5.78 -1.75 4.50
CA ARG A 3 -5.03 -1.85 5.76
C ARG A 3 -4.06 -0.68 5.85
N THR A 4 -4.26 0.18 6.83
CA THR A 4 -3.35 1.29 7.14
C THR A 4 -2.17 0.78 7.97
N SER A 5 -0.98 1.30 7.70
CA SER A 5 0.21 0.96 8.48
C SER A 5 0.11 1.50 9.90
N SER A 6 0.60 0.73 10.88
CA SER A 6 0.72 1.18 12.28
C SER A 6 1.78 2.27 12.47
N TYR A 7 2.66 2.45 11.48
CA TYR A 7 3.67 3.51 11.46
C TYR A 7 3.13 4.84 10.91
N SER A 8 1.86 4.87 10.50
CA SER A 8 1.20 6.09 10.08
C SER A 8 0.70 6.87 11.30
N GLY A 9 1.19 8.10 11.45
CA GLY A 9 0.83 9.01 12.54
C GLY A 9 0.90 10.47 12.11
N GLU A 10 0.68 11.41 13.04
CA GLU A 10 0.66 12.85 12.76
C GLU A 10 1.95 13.35 12.10
N ASN A 11 3.11 12.82 12.51
CA ASN A 11 4.43 13.31 12.11
C ASN A 11 5.19 12.41 11.11
N GLY A 12 4.52 11.48 10.42
CA GLY A 12 5.23 10.47 9.61
C GLY A 12 4.52 9.96 8.35
N SER A 13 5.13 8.96 7.71
CA SER A 13 4.70 8.33 6.45
C SER A 13 3.32 7.68 6.57
N CYS A 14 2.36 8.18 5.81
CA CYS A 14 0.95 7.81 5.86
C CYS A 14 0.58 6.89 4.69
N VAL A 15 0.62 5.57 4.91
CA VAL A 15 0.41 4.59 3.84
C VAL A 15 -0.68 3.59 4.20
N SER A 16 -1.52 3.28 3.21
CA SER A 16 -2.47 2.17 3.27
C SER A 16 -2.27 1.25 2.06
N VAL A 17 -2.39 -0.05 2.30
CA VAL A 17 -2.28 -1.08 1.27
C VAL A 17 -3.59 -1.85 1.17
N ARG A 18 -4.00 -2.19 -0.04
CA ARG A 18 -5.14 -3.08 -0.30
C ARG A 18 -4.67 -4.29 -1.07
N PHE A 19 -4.94 -5.45 -0.50
CA PHE A 19 -4.80 -6.76 -1.13
C PHE A 19 -6.19 -7.19 -1.61
N PRO A 20 -6.51 -7.05 -2.91
CA PRO A 20 -7.78 -7.52 -3.42
C PRO A 20 -7.75 -9.04 -3.64
N THR A 21 -8.93 -9.66 -3.67
CA THR A 21 -9.08 -11.08 -4.06
C THR A 21 -8.81 -11.27 -5.56
N THR A 22 -9.05 -10.22 -6.36
CA THR A 22 -8.78 -10.19 -7.80
C THR A 22 -8.22 -8.82 -8.18
N GLY A 23 -7.15 -8.81 -8.98
CA GLY A 23 -6.51 -7.57 -9.47
C GLY A 23 -5.27 -7.14 -8.68
N PRO A 24 -4.72 -5.94 -8.96
CA PRO A 24 -3.41 -5.53 -8.46
C PRO A 24 -3.43 -5.11 -6.99
N VAL A 25 -2.30 -5.32 -6.31
CA VAL A 25 -2.05 -4.73 -4.99
C VAL A 25 -2.01 -3.22 -5.13
N ALA A 26 -2.82 -2.51 -4.34
CA ALA A 26 -2.89 -1.06 -4.41
C ALA A 26 -2.26 -0.43 -3.16
N VAL A 27 -1.43 0.60 -3.36
CA VAL A 27 -0.86 1.43 -2.30
C VAL A 27 -1.32 2.86 -2.49
N ARG A 28 -1.72 3.52 -1.40
CA ARG A 28 -2.10 4.93 -1.41
C ARG A 28 -1.63 5.65 -0.16
N ASP A 29 -1.69 6.97 -0.23
CA ASP A 29 -1.60 7.84 0.93
C ASP A 29 -2.86 7.70 1.79
N SER A 30 -2.69 7.45 3.10
CA SER A 30 -3.83 7.27 4.01
C SER A 30 -4.56 8.57 4.35
N LYS A 31 -3.90 9.73 4.25
CA LYS A 31 -4.46 11.08 4.42
C LYS A 31 -5.22 11.54 3.17
N GLN A 32 -4.89 10.99 1.99
CA GLN A 32 -5.53 11.32 0.71
C GLN A 32 -6.25 10.10 0.12
N ALA A 33 -7.34 9.67 0.77
CA ALA A 33 -8.04 8.43 0.40
C ALA A 33 -8.55 8.40 -1.07
N GLU A 34 -8.98 9.56 -1.58
CA GLU A 34 -9.44 9.76 -2.96
C GLU A 34 -8.31 10.13 -3.94
N GLY A 35 -7.08 10.22 -3.44
CA GLY A 35 -5.92 10.51 -4.26
C GLY A 35 -5.47 9.36 -5.18
N PRO A 36 -4.43 9.60 -5.98
CA PRO A 36 -3.84 8.60 -6.86
C PRO A 36 -3.38 7.35 -6.10
N ARG A 37 -3.45 6.20 -6.77
CA ARG A 37 -3.09 4.90 -6.19
C ARG A 37 -2.01 4.28 -7.05
N LEU A 38 -0.96 3.79 -6.41
CA LEU A 38 0.03 2.94 -7.08
C LEU A 38 -0.55 1.53 -7.15
N ALA A 39 -0.47 0.90 -8.32
CA ALA A 39 -0.95 -0.46 -8.55
C ALA A 39 0.22 -1.35 -8.95
N PHE A 40 0.37 -2.46 -8.23
CA PHE A 40 1.43 -3.44 -8.43
C PHE A 40 0.82 -4.78 -8.80
N THR A 41 1.42 -5.46 -9.77
CA THR A 41 1.19 -6.90 -9.96
C THR A 41 1.64 -7.66 -8.71
N GLU A 42 1.05 -8.83 -8.45
CA GLU A 42 1.44 -9.68 -7.31
C GLU A 42 2.94 -10.01 -7.29
N SER A 43 3.52 -10.33 -8.46
CA SER A 43 4.95 -10.64 -8.59
C SER A 43 5.85 -9.46 -8.22
N ALA A 44 5.55 -8.26 -8.73
CA ALA A 44 6.26 -7.03 -8.38
C ALA A 44 6.16 -6.71 -6.89
N TRP A 45 4.98 -6.91 -6.29
CA TRP A 45 4.80 -6.69 -4.85
C TRP A 45 5.60 -7.69 -4.01
N ALA A 46 5.61 -8.97 -4.39
CA ALA A 46 6.43 -9.99 -3.73
C ALA A 46 7.92 -9.65 -3.82
N ALA A 47 8.41 -9.30 -5.02
CA ALA A 47 9.80 -8.89 -5.22
C ALA A 47 10.16 -7.67 -4.36
N PHE A 48 9.28 -6.66 -4.29
CA PHE A 48 9.46 -5.51 -3.40
C PHE A 48 9.64 -5.95 -1.94
N LEU A 49 8.78 -6.83 -1.42
CA LEU A 49 8.90 -7.32 -0.04
C LEU A 49 10.18 -8.12 0.22
N HIS A 50 10.70 -8.84 -0.78
CA HIS A 50 11.97 -9.56 -0.65
C HIS A 50 13.17 -8.62 -0.52
N HIS A 51 13.13 -7.45 -1.13
CA HIS A 51 14.20 -6.44 -1.06
C HIS A 51 14.13 -5.53 0.19
N GLN A 52 13.06 -5.61 0.96
CA GLN A 52 12.86 -4.83 2.19
C GLN A 52 13.22 -5.62 3.47
N ARG A 53 13.90 -6.76 3.31
CA ARG A 53 14.44 -7.57 4.40
C ARG A 53 15.91 -7.27 4.66
#